data_AF-A0A7Z0TR45-F1
#
_entry.id   AF-A0A7Z0TR45-F1
#
_cell.length_a   1.000
_cell.length_b   1.000
_cell.length_c   1.000
_cell.angle_alpha   90.00
_cell.angle_beta   90.00
_cell.angle_gamma   90.00
#
_symmetry.space_group_name_H-M   'P 1'
#
loop_
_entity.id
_entity.type
_entity.pdbx_description
1 polymer ?
#
loop_
_entity_poly.entity_id
_entity_poly.type
_entity_poly.pdbx_seq_one_letter_code
_entity_poly.pdbx_strand_id
1 'polypeptide(L)' 'MGVILPFLSAGAFEPNDIEAMSLACEEVCHYLHINGDARARETIAVRVIELAQRGERRPTVLRDQVLAEANAGPGR' A
#
# COMPACT_ATOMS: atom_id res chain seq x y z
N MET A 1 11.90 -3.10 -9.05
CA MET A 1 11.11 -2.29 -10.00
C MET A 1 9.89 -1.77 -9.25
N GLY A 2 9.81 -0.46 -8.99
CA GLY A 2 8.84 0.14 -8.06
C GLY A 2 7.41 0.16 -8.63
N VAL A 3 6.47 -0.38 -7.86
CA VAL A 3 5.12 -0.74 -8.33
C VAL A 3 4.05 0.31 -8.04
N ILE A 4 4.35 1.35 -7.26
CA ILE A 4 3.36 2.35 -6.82
C ILE A 4 3.45 3.69 -7.54
N LEU A 5 4.54 3.90 -8.29
CA LEU A 5 4.84 5.17 -8.98
C LEU A 5 3.66 5.76 -9.78
N PRO A 6 2.83 4.98 -10.50
CA PRO A 6 1.71 5.57 -11.24
C PRO A 6 0.58 6.12 -10.35
N PHE A 7 0.55 5.81 -9.06
CA PHE A 7 -0.52 6.19 -8.14
C PHE A 7 -0.17 7.39 -7.24
N LEU A 8 1.08 7.87 -7.29
CA LEU A 8 1.53 9.00 -6.49
C LEU A 8 1.09 10.32 -7.13
N SER A 9 0.24 11.09 -6.44
CA SER A 9 0.00 12.50 -6.79
C SER A 9 1.19 13.35 -6.33
N ALA A 10 1.69 14.22 -7.20
CA ALA A 10 2.93 14.98 -7.00
C ALA A 10 2.97 15.71 -5.64
N GLY A 11 3.69 15.14 -4.66
CA GLY A 11 3.87 15.70 -3.33
C GLY A 11 4.65 14.77 -2.37
N ALA A 12 5.77 15.29 -1.87
CA ALA A 12 6.41 15.02 -0.56
C ALA A 12 6.90 13.62 -0.14
N PHE A 13 6.95 12.62 -1.03
CA PHE A 13 7.60 11.34 -0.71
C PHE A 13 9.03 11.28 -1.23
N GLU A 14 9.97 11.02 -0.33
CA GLU A 14 11.35 10.74 -0.69
C GLU A 14 11.43 9.36 -1.39
N PRO A 15 12.46 9.08 -2.20
CA PRO A 15 12.62 7.78 -2.85
C PRO A 15 12.55 6.60 -1.88
N ASN A 16 13.06 6.77 -0.66
CA ASN A 16 13.01 5.76 0.39
C ASN A 16 11.58 5.51 0.91
N ASP A 17 10.74 6.54 0.97
CA ASP A 17 9.33 6.40 1.33
C ASP A 17 8.57 5.63 0.24
N ILE A 18 8.91 5.89 -1.03
CA ILE A 18 8.33 5.20 -2.19
C ILE A 18 8.71 3.73 -2.20
N GLU A 19 9.96 3.40 -1.84
CA GLU A 19 10.42 2.02 -1.71
C GLU A 19 9.70 1.30 -0.57
N ALA A 20 9.57 1.94 0.60
CA ALA A 20 8.83 1.39 1.73
C ALA A 20 7.36 1.12 1.41
N MET A 21 6.68 2.09 0.78
CA MET A 21 5.28 1.93 0.33
C MET A 21 5.15 0.83 -0.74
N SER A 22 6.12 0.71 -1.64
CA SER A 22 6.11 -0.34 -2.66
C SER A 22 6.24 -1.72 -2.03
N LEU A 23 7.18 -1.89 -1.10
CA LEU A 23 7.37 -3.15 -0.37
C LEU A 23 6.10 -3.53 0.40
N ALA A 24 5.51 -2.59 1.13
CA ALA A 24 4.27 -2.84 1.88
C ALA A 24 3.13 -3.30 0.94
N CYS A 25 2.98 -2.64 -0.21
CA CYS A 25 1.96 -3.00 -1.20
C CYS A 25 2.18 -4.42 -1.77
N GLU A 26 3.42 -4.76 -2.13
CA GLU A 26 3.76 -6.10 -2.64
C GLU A 26 3.54 -7.20 -1.58
N GLU A 27 3.94 -6.96 -0.34
CA GLU A 27 3.72 -7.90 0.76
C GLU A 27 2.23 -8.13 1.01
N VAL A 28 1.42 -7.07 1.06
CA VAL A 28 -0.04 -7.20 1.23
C VAL A 28 -0.65 -7.98 0.06
N CYS A 29 -0.28 -7.66 -1.18
CA CYS A 29 -0.78 -8.37 -2.35
C CYS A 29 -0.43 -9.86 -2.33
N HIS A 30 0.78 -10.19 -1.85
CA HIS A 30 1.24 -11.55 -1.66
C HIS A 30 0.44 -12.28 -0.57
N TYR A 31 0.24 -11.65 0.59
CA TYR A 31 -0.54 -12.22 1.70
C TYR A 31 -2.00 -12.47 1.33
N LEU A 32 -2.62 -11.58 0.56
CA LEU A 32 -4.00 -11.72 0.11
C LEU A 32 -4.15 -12.57 -1.16
N HIS A 33 -3.04 -13.07 -1.73
CA HIS A 33 -3.01 -13.84 -2.97
C HIS A 33 -3.66 -13.14 -4.19
N ILE A 34 -3.58 -11.80 -4.25
CA ILE A 34 -4.24 -10.97 -5.29
C ILE A 34 -3.28 -10.49 -6.39
N ASN A 35 -2.10 -11.09 -6.53
CA ASN A 35 -1.05 -10.62 -7.45
C ASN A 35 -1.49 -10.51 -8.93
N GLY A 36 -2.51 -11.26 -9.34
CA GLY A 36 -3.09 -11.21 -10.69
C GLY A 36 -4.30 -10.28 -10.84
N ASP A 37 -4.82 -9.71 -9.76
CA ASP A 37 -5.98 -8.82 -9.78
C ASP A 37 -5.51 -7.36 -9.73
N ALA A 38 -5.47 -6.74 -10.91
CA ALA A 38 -5.03 -5.36 -11.06
C ALA A 38 -5.90 -4.37 -10.27
N ARG A 39 -7.20 -4.63 -10.13
CA ARG A 39 -8.14 -3.74 -9.43
C ARG A 39 -7.99 -3.88 -7.91
N ALA A 40 -7.82 -5.11 -7.42
CA ALA A 40 -7.53 -5.34 -6.01
C ALA A 40 -6.17 -4.73 -5.64
N ARG A 41 -5.16 -4.90 -6.50
CA ARG A 41 -3.82 -4.29 -6.32
C ARG A 41 -3.87 -2.77 -6.28
N GLU A 42 -4.63 -2.13 -7.17
CA GLU A 42 -4.84 -0.67 -7.16
C GLU A 42 -5.48 -0.22 -5.83
N THR A 43 -6.49 -0.95 -5.35
CA THR A 43 -7.16 -0.66 -4.07
C THR A 43 -6.16 -0.70 -2.91
N ILE A 44 -5.29 -1.71 -2.86
CA ILE A 44 -4.22 -1.82 -1.86
C ILE A 44 -3.22 -0.65 -1.98
N ALA A 45 -2.78 -0.33 -3.20
CA ALA A 45 -1.83 0.75 -3.44
C ALA A 45 -2.37 2.12 -2.96
N VAL A 46 -3.63 2.42 -3.26
CA VAL A 46 -4.30 3.64 -2.77
C VAL A 46 -4.31 3.68 -1.24
N ARG A 47 -4.65 2.57 -0.58
CA ARG A 47 -4.65 2.52 0.90
C ARG A 47 -3.27 2.73 1.52
N VAL A 48 -2.24 2.09 0.97
CA VAL A 48 -0.86 2.29 1.43
C VAL A 48 -0.45 3.77 1.31
N ILE A 49 -0.81 4.42 0.20
CA ILE A 49 -0.51 5.85 -0.02
C ILE A 49 -1.28 6.74 0.96
N GLU A 50 -2.56 6.48 1.21
CA GLU A 50 -3.36 7.26 2.18
C GLU A 50 -2.80 7.15 3.61
N LEU A 51 -2.34 5.96 4.02
CA LEU A 51 -1.68 5.78 5.32
C LEU A 51 -0.35 6.54 5.38
N ALA A 52 0.44 6.51 4.31
CA ALA A 52 1.68 7.25 4.23
C ALA A 52 1.48 8.77 4.26
N GLN A 53 0.42 9.27 3.61
CA GLN A 53 0.04 10.69 3.67
C GLN A 53 -0.35 11.13 5.09
N ARG A 54 -0.83 10.22 5.95
CA ARG A 54 -1.14 10.50 7.36
C ARG A 54 0.10 10.53 8.27
N GLY A 55 1.27 10.20 7.74
CA GLY A 55 2.56 10.26 8.45
C GLY A 55 3.24 8.91 8.68
N GLU A 56 2.61 7.79 8.34
CA GLU A 56 3.19 6.46 8.51
C GLU A 56 4.16 6.11 7.38
N ARG A 57 5.46 6.10 7.66
CA ARG A 57 6.50 5.76 6.65
C ARG A 57 7.08 4.35 6.80
N ARG A 58 6.69 3.63 7.86
CA ARG A 58 7.28 2.31 8.16
C ARG A 58 6.59 1.23 7.34
N PRO A 59 7.32 0.46 6.51
CA PRO A 59 6.72 -0.51 5.59
C PRO A 59 5.92 -1.60 6.34
N THR A 60 6.44 -2.06 7.48
CA THR A 60 5.77 -3.08 8.29
C THR A 60 4.47 -2.59 8.94
N VAL A 61 4.41 -1.32 9.33
CA VAL A 61 3.20 -0.71 9.92
C VAL A 61 2.14 -0.48 8.85
N LEU A 62 2.56 0.02 7.68
CA LEU A 62 1.69 0.17 6.51
C LEU A 62 1.06 -1.17 6.11
N ARG A 63 1.88 -2.22 5.99
CA ARG A 63 1.41 -3.58 5.68
C ARG A 63 0.40 -4.08 6.72
N ASP A 64 0.73 -4.01 8.01
CA ASP A 64 -0.11 -4.55 9.08
C ASP A 64 -1.48 -3.86 9.14
N GLN A 65 -1.50 -2.53 9.01
CA GLN A 65 -2.74 -1.76 8.97
C GLN A 65 -3.60 -2.11 7.75
N VAL A 66 -3.02 -2.20 6.55
CA VAL A 66 -3.80 -2.58 5.36
C VAL A 66 -4.32 -4.01 5.45
N LEU A 67 -3.54 -4.95 6.00
CA LEU A 67 -4.02 -6.31 6.25
C LEU A 67 -5.15 -6.35 7.29
N ALA A 68 -5.04 -5.56 8.35
CA ALA A 68 -6.10 -5.44 9.36
C ALA A 68 -7.39 -4.88 8.74
N GLU A 69 -7.29 -3.83 7.91
CA GLU A 69 -8.44 -3.26 7.18
C GLU A 69 -9.06 -4.26 6.20
N ALA A 70 -8.23 -5.00 5.44
CA ALA A 70 -8.71 -5.99 4.48
C ALA A 70 -9.41 -7.19 5.17
N ASN A 71 -8.89 -7.62 6.32
CA ASN A 71 -9.44 -8.73 7.10
C ASN A 71 -10.66 -8.34 7.94
N ALA A 72 -10.82 -7.07 8.28
CA ALA A 72 -12.01 -6.57 8.99
C ALA A 72 -13.29 -6.63 8.12
N GLY A 73 -13.16 -6.94 6.82
CA GLY A 73 -14.27 -6.90 5.86
C GLY A 73 -14.78 -5.47 5.67
N PRO A 74 -15.68 -5.23 4.70
CA PRO A 74 -16.27 -3.91 4.51
C PRO A 74 -17.22 -3.62 5.68
N GLY A 75 -16.68 -3.08 6.77
CA GLY A 75 -17.44 -2.38 7.79
C GLY A 75 -17.79 -0.97 7.29
N ARG A 76 -18.57 -0.87 6.22
CA ARG A 76 -19.29 0.34 5.83
C ARG A 76 -20.41 0.06 4.83
#